data_AF-A0A3R7QZJ2-F1
#
_entry.id   AF-A0A3R7QZJ2-F1
#
_cell.length_a   1.000
_cell.length_b   1.000
_cell.length_c   1.000
_cell.angle_alpha   90.00
_cell.angle_beta   90.00
_cell.angle_gamma   90.00
#
_symmetry.space_group_name_H-M   'P 1'
#
loop_
_entity.id
_entity.type
_entity.pdbx_description
1 polymer ?
#
loop_
_entity_poly.entity_id
_entity_poly.type
_entity_poly.pdbx_seq_one_letter_code
_entity_poly.pdbx_strand_id
1 'polypeptide(L)' 'MTNSTPNLVAWMAEYQRYLDLVDAGAAEDAAALRLEIEEGLKWVELSWADLEFAVGQKS' A
#
# COMPACT_ATOMS: atom_id res chain seq x y z
N MET A 1 -15.72 16.99 1.43
CA MET A 1 -14.77 16.30 2.33
C MET A 1 -14.29 15.08 1.60
N THR A 2 -13.04 15.09 1.13
CA THR A 2 -12.40 13.96 0.46
C THR A 2 -12.30 12.80 1.47
N ASN A 3 -12.93 11.67 1.15
CA ASN A 3 -12.90 10.43 1.96
C ASN A 3 -11.50 9.76 1.99
N SER A 4 -10.44 10.46 1.61
CA SER A 4 -9.13 9.88 1.30
C SER A 4 -8.32 9.50 2.55
N THR A 5 -8.53 10.15 3.70
CA THR A 5 -7.74 9.91 4.92
C THR A 5 -7.98 8.53 5.57
N PRO A 6 -9.22 8.05 5.77
CA PRO A 6 -9.45 6.68 6.28
C PRO A 6 -9.01 5.60 5.27
N ASN A 7 -9.13 5.88 3.96
CA ASN A 7 -8.67 4.96 2.92
C ASN A 7 -7.14 4.83 2.93
N LEU A 8 -6.40 5.94 3.08
CA LEU A 8 -4.94 5.92 3.12
C LEU A 8 -4.39 5.04 4.25
N VAL A 9 -4.96 5.13 5.45
CA VAL A 9 -4.51 4.33 6.61
C VAL A 9 -4.70 2.84 6.37
N ALA A 10 -5.81 2.43 5.74
CA ALA A 10 -6.06 1.03 5.40
C ALA A 10 -5.03 0.52 4.38
N TRP A 11 -4.77 1.29 3.33
CA TRP A 11 -3.79 0.93 2.30
C TRP A 11 -2.34 0.95 2.81
N MET A 12 -2.02 1.79 3.79
CA MET A 12 -0.71 1.74 4.46
C MET A 12 -0.48 0.42 5.22
N ALA A 13 -1.53 -0.19 5.78
CA ALA A 13 -1.40 -1.50 6.44
C ALA A 13 -1.15 -2.63 5.42
N GLU A 14 -1.84 -2.59 4.28
CA GLU A 14 -1.63 -3.52 3.16
C GLU A 14 -0.21 -3.36 2.58
N TYR A 15 0.25 -2.11 2.42
CA TYR A 15 1.61 -1.81 1.97
C TYR A 15 2.68 -2.30 2.96
N GLN A 16 2.45 -2.14 4.27
CA GLN A 16 3.35 -2.69 5.27
C GLN A 16 3.45 -4.21 5.14
N ARG A 17 2.31 -4.90 4.95
CA ARG A 17 2.29 -6.35 4.72
C ARG A 17 3.03 -6.74 3.44
N TYR A 18 2.94 -5.94 2.39
CA TYR A 18 3.77 -6.12 1.18
C TYR A 18 5.27 -6.04 1.51
N LEU A 19 5.70 -5.05 2.30
CA LEU A 19 7.10 -4.96 2.73
C LEU A 19 7.55 -6.17 3.54
N ASP A 20 6.71 -6.66 4.46
CA ASP A 20 6.99 -7.88 5.24
C ASP A 20 7.16 -9.12 4.34
N LEU A 21 6.34 -9.26 3.28
CA LEU A 21 6.48 -10.34 2.29
C LEU A 21 7.77 -10.21 1.47
N VAL A 22 8.16 -8.99 1.09
CA VAL A 22 9.42 -8.72 0.41
C VAL A 22 10.61 -9.08 1.30
N ASP A 23 10.58 -8.68 2.57
CA ASP A 23 11.64 -8.98 3.56
C ASP A 23 11.76 -10.50 3.82
N ALA A 24 10.63 -11.20 3.87
CA ALA A 24 10.57 -12.66 4.00
C ALA A 24 11.00 -13.41 2.73
N GLY A 25 11.22 -12.72 1.60
CA GLY A 25 11.57 -13.33 0.31
C GLY A 25 10.40 -14.06 -0.37
N ALA A 26 9.16 -13.83 0.07
CA ALA A 26 7.95 -14.40 -0.52
C ALA A 26 7.56 -13.64 -1.80
N ALA A 27 8.38 -13.75 -2.84
CA ALA A 27 8.28 -12.93 -4.04
C ALA A 27 6.95 -13.11 -4.81
N GLU A 28 6.39 -14.32 -4.84
CA GLU A 28 5.12 -14.60 -5.51
C GLU A 28 3.95 -13.94 -4.76
N ASP A 29 3.88 -14.11 -3.44
CA ASP A 29 2.87 -13.47 -2.59
C ASP A 29 3.00 -11.95 -2.60
N ALA A 30 4.23 -11.42 -2.55
CA ALA A 30 4.49 -9.98 -2.64
C ALA A 30 4.03 -9.40 -3.98
N ALA A 31 4.29 -10.11 -5.09
CA ALA A 31 3.83 -9.67 -6.41
C ALA A 31 2.31 -9.71 -6.53
N ALA A 32 1.66 -10.74 -5.98
CA ALA A 32 0.20 -10.83 -5.96
C ALA A 32 -0.42 -9.69 -5.16
N LEU A 33 0.05 -9.48 -3.92
CA LEU A 33 -0.46 -8.42 -3.04
C LEU A 33 -0.22 -7.02 -3.63
N ARG A 34 0.93 -6.81 -4.27
CA ARG A 34 1.20 -5.54 -4.97
C ARG A 34 0.15 -5.23 -6.03
N LEU A 35 -0.25 -6.21 -6.84
CA LEU A 35 -1.29 -6.01 -7.85
C LEU A 35 -2.63 -5.66 -7.21
N GLU A 36 -3.02 -6.37 -6.15
CA GLU A 36 -4.26 -6.08 -5.41
C GLU A 36 -4.28 -4.64 -4.85
N ILE A 37 -3.16 -4.20 -4.28
CA ILE A 37 -2.99 -2.82 -3.80
C ILE A 37 -3.08 -1.83 -4.96
N GLU A 38 -2.32 -2.04 -6.05
CA GLU A 38 -2.32 -1.13 -7.21
C GLU A 38 -3.71 -1.01 -7.87
N GLU A 39 -4.52 -2.07 -7.88
CA GLU A 39 -5.90 -2.00 -8.32
C GLU A 39 -6.80 -1.25 -7.33
N GLY A 40 -6.68 -1.55 -6.04
CA GLY A 40 -7.44 -0.91 -4.98
C GLY A 40 -7.23 0.59 -4.87
N LEU A 41 -5.98 1.05 -5.02
CA LEU A 41 -5.61 2.46 -4.98
C LEU A 41 -6.33 3.30 -6.05
N LYS A 42 -6.55 2.74 -7.25
CA LYS A 42 -7.26 3.42 -8.35
C LYS A 42 -8.70 3.78 -7.98
N TRP A 43 -9.36 2.97 -7.15
CA TRP A 43 -10.74 3.20 -6.72
C TRP A 43 -10.89 4.32 -5.70
N VAL A 44 -9.81 4.63 -4.97
CA VAL A 44 -9.79 5.63 -3.91
C VAL A 44 -8.98 6.87 -4.25
N GLU A 45 -8.62 7.03 -5.53
CA GLU A 45 -7.84 8.15 -6.06
C GLU A 45 -6.48 8.31 -5.35
N LEU A 46 -5.87 7.20 -4.94
CA LEU A 46 -4.52 7.16 -4.38
C LEU A 46 -3.55 6.54 -5.38
N SER A 47 -2.27 6.81 -5.18
CA SER A 47 -1.17 6.22 -5.94
C SER A 47 -0.21 5.48 -5.03
N TRP A 48 0.60 4.59 -5.62
CA TRP A 48 1.66 3.90 -4.90
C TRP A 48 2.64 4.87 -4.23
N ALA A 49 2.93 5.99 -4.90
CA ALA A 49 3.78 7.04 -4.36
C ALA A 49 3.20 7.70 -3.10
N ASP A 50 1.86 7.78 -2.98
CA ASP A 50 1.22 8.29 -1.75
C ASP A 50 1.46 7.34 -0.57
N LEU A 51 1.49 6.03 -0.81
CA LEU A 51 1.83 5.03 0.20
C LEU A 51 3.30 5.11 0.61
N GLU A 52 4.21 5.17 -0.37
CA GLU A 52 5.65 5.32 -0.13
C GLU A 52 5.94 6.60 0.65
N PHE A 53 5.32 7.72 0.28
CA PHE A 53 5.45 8.99 0.97
C PHE A 53 4.92 8.90 2.40
N ALA A 54 3.72 8.36 2.61
CA ALA A 54 3.11 8.26 3.93
C ALA A 54 3.89 7.35 4.89
N VAL A 55 4.49 6.27 4.40
CA VAL A 55 5.37 5.40 5.20
C VAL A 55 6.73 6.06 5.45
N GLY A 56 7.30 6.75 4.45
CA GLY A 56 8.54 7.50 4.60
C GLY A 56 8.45 8.65 5.61
N GLN A 57 7.29 9.29 5.75
CA GLN A 57 7.04 10.31 6.78
C GLN A 57 6.97 9.73 8.21
N LYS A 58 6.84 8.40 8.35
CA LYS A 58 6.74 7.72 9.65
C LYS A 58 8.11 7.39 10.26
N SER A 59 9.21 7.77 9.60
CA SER A 59 10.61 7.58 10.03
C SER A 59 11.13 8.73 10.89
#